data_AF-A0A5N5SJ87-F1
#
_entry.id   AF-A0A5N5SJ87-F1
#
_cell.length_a   1.000
_cell.length_b   1.000
_cell.length_c   1.000
_cell.angle_alpha   90.00
_cell.angle_beta   90.00
_cell.angle_gamma   90.00
#
_symmetry.space_group_name_H-M   'P 1'
#
loop_
_entity.id
_entity.type
_entity.pdbx_description
1 polymer ?
#
loop_
_entity_poly.entity_id
_entity_poly.type
_entity_poly.pdbx_seq_one_letter_code
_entity_poly.pdbx_strand_id
1 'polypeptide(L)'
;MEKWNGRVALVTGASSGIGSAVCEYLVKNGMKVVGAARRIERREMVHQRNGAKLLILAGHYIDNIETLHFYTASKFALRALSEGLRQELQAANSGIKLSVISPGLVKTEILQNIPTDCDFSEKVMEMNPWLKSEDIALSVVQILSAPSYMEVWIHIGKQKRKK
;
A
#
# COMPACT_ATOMS: atom_id res chain seq x y z
N MET A 1 13.83 5.64 -11.60
CA MET A 1 13.80 4.22 -11.15
C MET A 1 15.09 3.43 -11.45
N GLU A 2 16.04 3.94 -12.24
CA GLU A 2 17.25 3.18 -12.66
C GLU A 2 18.03 2.50 -11.53
N LYS A 3 18.20 3.15 -10.36
CA LYS A 3 18.90 2.57 -9.19
C LYS A 3 18.28 1.27 -8.67
N TRP A 4 17.03 0.99 -9.02
CA TRP A 4 16.29 -0.20 -8.61
C TRP A 4 16.22 -1.26 -9.71
N ASN A 5 16.74 -1.00 -10.91
CA ASN A 5 16.74 -1.96 -12.00
C ASN A 5 17.46 -3.26 -11.58
N GLY A 6 16.83 -4.40 -11.85
CA GLY A 6 17.31 -5.74 -11.45
C GLY A 6 17.23 -6.04 -9.95
N ARG A 7 16.87 -5.09 -9.09
CA ARG A 7 16.65 -5.31 -7.65
C ARG A 7 15.35 -6.07 -7.41
N VAL A 8 15.29 -6.75 -6.27
CA VAL A 8 14.14 -7.57 -5.89
C VAL A 8 13.18 -6.78 -5.00
N ALA A 9 11.88 -6.85 -5.30
CA ALA A 9 10.80 -6.37 -4.45
C ALA A 9 9.93 -7.55 -4.01
N LEU A 10 9.63 -7.62 -2.71
CA LEU A 10 8.63 -8.54 -2.17
C LEU A 10 7.33 -7.77 -1.96
N VAL A 11 6.23 -8.26 -2.54
CA VAL A 11 4.90 -7.66 -2.42
C VAL A 11 3.94 -8.67 -1.80
N THR A 12 3.37 -8.32 -0.64
CA THR A 12 2.32 -9.13 -0.01
C THR A 12 0.95 -8.65 -0.47
N GLY A 13 -0.05 -9.54 -0.45
CA GLY A 13 -1.38 -9.23 -1.01
C GLY A 13 -1.35 -9.04 -2.53
N ALA A 14 -0.40 -9.68 -3.23
CA ALA A 14 -0.13 -9.47 -4.65
C ALA A 14 -1.18 -10.05 -5.61
N SER A 15 -2.16 -10.80 -5.11
CA SER A 15 -3.12 -11.55 -5.95
C SER A 15 -4.16 -10.69 -6.67
N SER A 16 -4.49 -9.51 -6.14
CA SER A 16 -5.55 -8.64 -6.69
C SER A 16 -5.40 -7.19 -6.22
N GLY A 17 -6.24 -6.29 -6.76
CA GLY A 17 -6.32 -4.89 -6.36
C GLY A 17 -4.97 -4.16 -6.35
N ILE A 18 -4.72 -3.43 -5.25
CA ILE A 18 -3.53 -2.59 -5.07
C ILE A 18 -2.23 -3.40 -5.23
N GLY A 19 -2.13 -4.57 -4.58
CA GLY A 19 -0.90 -5.35 -4.57
C GLY A 19 -0.53 -5.85 -5.97
N SER A 20 -1.53 -6.26 -6.76
CA SER A 20 -1.34 -6.66 -8.16
C SER A 20 -0.85 -5.49 -9.02
N ALA A 21 -1.50 -4.32 -8.91
CA ALA A 21 -1.07 -3.12 -9.64
C ALA A 21 0.35 -2.68 -9.27
N VAL A 22 0.72 -2.77 -8.00
CA VAL A 22 2.10 -2.49 -7.55
C VAL A 22 3.09 -3.46 -8.19
N CYS A 23 2.81 -4.77 -8.20
CA CYS A 23 3.66 -5.75 -8.87
C CYS A 23 3.90 -5.38 -10.34
N GLU A 24 2.84 -5.07 -11.09
CA GLU A 24 2.96 -4.67 -12.49
C GLU A 24 3.84 -3.44 -12.69
N TYR A 25 3.64 -2.40 -11.87
CA TYR A 25 4.42 -1.16 -11.99
C TYR A 25 5.89 -1.39 -11.64
N LEU A 26 6.19 -2.20 -10.64
CA LEU A 26 7.58 -2.51 -10.27
C LEU A 26 8.28 -3.30 -11.38
N VAL A 27 7.60 -4.29 -11.99
CA VAL A 27 8.14 -5.03 -13.15
C VAL A 27 8.35 -4.10 -14.35
N LYS A 28 7.37 -3.25 -14.67
CA LYS A 28 7.49 -2.24 -15.75
C LYS A 28 8.67 -1.28 -15.53
N ASN A 29 9.08 -1.07 -14.29
CA ASN A 29 10.24 -0.24 -13.91
C ASN A 29 11.54 -1.05 -13.72
N GLY A 30 11.60 -2.29 -14.22
CA GLY A 30 12.82 -3.10 -14.27
C GLY A 30 13.14 -3.87 -12.99
N MET A 31 12.25 -3.90 -12.00
CA MET A 31 12.48 -4.69 -10.78
C MET A 31 12.06 -6.14 -10.96
N LYS A 32 12.71 -7.05 -10.25
CA LYS A 32 12.26 -8.44 -10.08
C LYS A 32 11.25 -8.46 -8.93
N VAL A 33 10.05 -9.00 -9.15
CA VAL A 33 8.99 -9.00 -8.14
C VAL A 33 8.69 -10.41 -7.65
N VAL A 34 8.62 -10.56 -6.32
CA VAL A 34 8.12 -11.76 -5.65
C VAL A 34 6.77 -11.41 -5.04
N GLY A 35 5.70 -11.99 -5.60
CA GLY A 35 4.35 -11.84 -5.06
C GLY A 35 4.03 -12.90 -4.02
N ALA A 36 3.47 -12.50 -2.88
CA ALA A 36 2.99 -13.38 -1.83
C ALA A 36 1.51 -13.12 -1.53
N ALA A 37 0.69 -14.16 -1.59
CA ALA A 37 -0.73 -14.13 -1.23
C ALA A 37 -1.19 -15.55 -0.88
N ARG A 38 -2.30 -15.65 -0.13
CA ARG A 38 -2.85 -16.93 0.32
C ARG A 38 -3.38 -17.81 -0.83
N ARG A 39 -3.77 -17.17 -1.93
CA ARG A 39 -4.17 -17.81 -3.19
C ARG A 39 -3.37 -17.15 -4.30
N ILE A 40 -2.44 -17.89 -4.91
CA ILE A 40 -1.68 -17.45 -6.08
C ILE A 40 -1.84 -18.52 -7.14
N GLU A 41 -2.38 -18.15 -8.30
CA GLU A 41 -2.11 -18.89 -9.53
C GLU A 41 -0.63 -18.65 -9.88
N ARG A 42 0.14 -19.74 -9.86
CA ARG A 42 1.61 -19.77 -9.82
C ARG A 42 2.24 -18.87 -10.90
N ARG A 43 2.88 -17.78 -10.49
CA ARG A 43 3.82 -17.00 -11.34
C ARG A 43 5.20 -17.02 -10.68
N GLU A 44 6.24 -17.18 -11.49
CA GLU A 44 7.60 -17.49 -11.05
C GLU A 44 8.18 -16.43 -10.11
N MET A 45 8.87 -16.91 -9.04
CA MET A 45 9.52 -16.09 -8.02
C MET A 45 11.04 -16.22 -8.13
N VAL A 46 11.78 -15.11 -8.04
CA VAL A 46 13.25 -15.10 -7.95
C VAL A 46 13.69 -14.44 -6.64
N HIS A 47 14.53 -15.13 -5.86
CA HIS A 47 14.99 -14.72 -4.53
C HIS A 47 16.34 -13.98 -4.60
N GLN A 48 16.45 -12.78 -4.05
CA GLN A 48 17.72 -12.14 -3.65
C GLN A 48 17.45 -11.00 -2.66
N ARG A 49 18.23 -10.91 -1.56
CA ARG A 49 18.04 -9.95 -0.47
C ARG A 49 18.81 -8.65 -0.70
N ASN A 50 18.09 -7.54 -0.86
CA ASN A 50 18.49 -6.14 -0.62
C ASN A 50 17.19 -5.30 -0.63
N GLY A 51 16.72 -4.82 0.53
CA GLY A 51 15.30 -4.47 0.69
C GLY A 51 15.01 -3.03 1.13
N ALA A 52 14.23 -2.31 0.31
CA ALA A 52 13.32 -1.28 0.82
C ALA A 52 12.05 -1.97 1.33
N LYS A 53 11.54 -1.59 2.51
CA LYS A 53 10.28 -2.11 3.04
C LYS A 53 9.20 -1.05 2.87
N LEU A 54 8.19 -1.37 2.09
CA LEU A 54 7.05 -0.49 1.84
C LEU A 54 5.78 -1.11 2.41
N LEU A 55 5.01 -0.31 3.14
CA LEU A 55 3.78 -0.74 3.79
C LEU A 55 2.61 0.18 3.38
N ILE A 56 1.48 -0.42 2.96
CA ILE A 56 0.28 0.31 2.50
C ILE A 56 -0.86 0.10 3.51
N LEU A 57 -1.41 1.17 4.08
CA LEU A 57 -2.29 1.17 5.26
C LEU A 57 -3.44 2.18 5.17
N ALA A 58 -4.70 1.79 5.35
CA ALA A 58 -5.76 2.77 5.60
C ALA A 58 -5.78 3.17 7.09
N GLY A 59 -5.19 4.30 7.50
CA GLY A 59 -5.04 4.60 8.94
C GLY A 59 -5.04 6.09 9.30
N HIS A 60 -5.79 6.92 8.57
CA HIS A 60 -5.83 8.38 8.79
C HIS A 60 -7.24 8.92 9.05
N TYR A 61 -8.26 8.05 8.98
CA TYR A 61 -9.66 8.42 9.21
C TYR A 61 -10.32 7.36 10.10
N ILE A 62 -11.23 7.81 10.95
CA ILE A 62 -12.14 6.96 11.71
C ILE A 62 -13.53 7.26 11.14
N ASP A 63 -14.05 6.33 10.35
CA ASP A 63 -15.41 6.42 9.83
C ASP A 63 -16.41 5.86 10.85
N ASN A 64 -17.61 6.43 10.89
CA ASN A 64 -18.69 5.98 11.78
C ASN A 64 -19.41 4.74 11.21
N ILE A 65 -18.61 3.70 10.94
CA ILE A 65 -19.08 2.40 10.47
C ILE A 65 -18.55 1.38 11.47
N GLU A 66 -19.45 0.84 12.29
CA GLU A 66 -19.09 -0.02 13.43
C GLU A 66 -18.22 -1.22 13.02
N THR A 67 -18.49 -1.81 11.86
CA THR A 67 -17.74 -2.95 11.32
C THR A 67 -16.29 -2.62 10.95
N LEU A 68 -15.96 -1.33 10.71
CA LEU A 68 -14.61 -0.89 10.40
C LEU A 68 -13.76 -0.57 11.64
N HIS A 69 -14.35 -0.41 12.83
CA HIS A 69 -13.59 0.09 14.00
C HIS A 69 -12.37 -0.77 14.33
N PHE A 70 -12.48 -2.10 14.32
CA PHE A 70 -11.34 -3.00 14.54
C PHE A 70 -10.29 -2.93 13.43
N TYR A 71 -10.75 -2.81 12.18
CA TYR A 71 -9.86 -2.63 11.04
C TYR A 71 -9.08 -1.32 11.19
N THR A 72 -9.76 -0.21 11.44
CA THR A 72 -9.17 1.11 11.65
C THR A 72 -8.21 1.11 12.84
N ALA A 73 -8.60 0.53 13.98
CA ALA A 73 -7.71 0.38 15.15
C ALA A 73 -6.41 -0.36 14.78
N SER A 74 -6.51 -1.46 14.05
CA SER A 74 -5.32 -2.22 13.60
C SER A 74 -4.39 -1.39 12.71
N LYS A 75 -4.95 -0.52 11.86
CA LYS A 75 -4.16 0.30 10.92
C LYS A 75 -3.53 1.52 11.58
N PHE A 76 -4.20 2.11 12.58
CA PHE A 76 -3.60 3.13 13.44
C PHE A 76 -2.45 2.54 14.27
N ALA A 77 -2.65 1.36 14.88
CA ALA A 77 -1.60 0.66 15.61
C ALA A 77 -0.40 0.36 14.72
N LEU A 78 -0.64 -0.13 13.51
CA LEU A 78 0.43 -0.44 12.55
C LEU A 78 1.19 0.81 12.10
N ARG A 79 0.53 1.98 12.00
CA ARG A 79 1.21 3.26 11.76
C ARG A 79 2.13 3.64 12.92
N ALA A 80 1.63 3.55 14.16
CA ALA A 80 2.43 3.85 15.35
C ALA A 80 3.66 2.94 15.45
N LEU A 81 3.47 1.63 15.24
CA LEU A 81 4.57 0.65 15.21
C LEU A 81 5.57 0.94 14.09
N SER A 82 5.09 1.33 12.91
CA SER A 82 5.96 1.68 11.78
C SER A 82 6.80 2.91 12.10
N GLU A 83 6.25 3.91 12.79
CA GLU A 83 7.00 5.10 13.17
C GLU A 83 8.07 4.80 14.22
N GLY A 84 7.75 4.00 15.25
CA GLY A 84 8.75 3.54 16.22
C GLY A 84 9.89 2.78 15.55
N LEU A 85 9.56 1.81 14.69
CA LEU A 85 10.56 1.04 13.94
C LEU A 85 11.41 1.93 13.02
N ARG A 86 10.82 2.95 12.39
CA ARG A 86 11.57 3.90 11.55
C ARG A 86 12.66 4.61 12.37
N GLN A 87 12.32 5.11 13.55
CA GLN A 87 13.25 5.78 14.45
C GLN A 87 14.37 4.84 14.89
N GLU A 88 14.05 3.60 15.24
CA GLU A 88 15.05 2.57 15.58
C GLU A 88 15.99 2.27 14.41
N LEU A 89 15.46 2.10 13.20
CA LEU A 89 16.27 1.83 12.00
C LEU A 89 17.20 2.99 11.64
N GLN A 90 16.76 4.24 11.91
CA GLN A 90 17.55 5.44 11.73
C GLN A 90 18.65 5.55 12.79
N ALA A 91 18.31 5.34 14.06
CA ALA A 91 19.26 5.35 15.17
C ALA A 91 20.34 4.25 15.00
N ALA A 92 19.97 3.10 14.44
CA ALA A 92 20.89 2.00 14.14
C ALA A 92 21.70 2.20 12.85
N ASN A 93 21.51 3.29 12.11
CA ASN A 93 22.12 3.56 10.80
C ASN A 93 22.04 2.35 9.83
N SER A 94 20.89 1.67 9.84
CA SER A 94 20.70 0.36 9.20
C SER A 94 20.77 0.39 7.66
N GLY A 95 20.70 1.58 7.06
CA GLY A 95 20.51 1.74 5.61
C GLY A 95 19.14 1.27 5.09
N ILE A 96 18.26 0.75 5.96
CA ILE A 96 16.91 0.32 5.62
C ILE A 96 15.98 1.51 5.71
N LYS A 97 15.24 1.76 4.63
CA LYS A 97 14.18 2.77 4.61
C LYS A 97 12.81 2.14 4.76
N LEU A 98 12.01 2.77 5.62
CA LEU A 98 10.63 2.42 5.88
C LEU A 98 9.74 3.56 5.40
N SER A 99 8.72 3.22 4.60
CA SER A 99 7.72 4.18 4.15
C SER A 99 6.32 3.62 4.32
N VAL A 100 5.41 4.49 4.71
CA VAL A 100 3.99 4.17 4.93
C VAL A 100 3.16 4.97 3.93
N ILE A 101 2.33 4.27 3.16
CA ILE A 101 1.33 4.90 2.29
C ILE A 101 -0.02 4.77 2.97
N SER A 102 -0.74 5.89 3.11
CA SER A 102 -2.09 5.90 3.64
C SER A 102 -3.11 6.32 2.59
N PRO A 103 -3.67 5.36 1.83
CA PRO A 103 -4.71 5.67 0.87
C PRO A 103 -6.06 5.86 1.56
N GLY A 104 -6.85 6.76 0.99
CA GLY A 104 -8.30 6.78 1.14
C GLY A 104 -8.95 5.65 0.35
N LEU A 105 -10.24 5.78 0.06
CA LEU A 105 -11.00 4.71 -0.61
C LEU A 105 -10.42 4.40 -2.00
N VAL A 106 -10.04 3.13 -2.20
CA VAL A 106 -9.52 2.61 -3.46
C VAL A 106 -10.50 1.59 -4.01
N LYS A 107 -10.94 1.79 -5.26
CA LYS A 107 -11.84 0.89 -5.94
C LYS A 107 -11.10 -0.40 -6.28
N THR A 108 -11.41 -1.46 -5.54
CA THR A 108 -10.81 -2.79 -5.69
C THR A 108 -11.87 -3.88 -5.55
N GLU A 109 -11.54 -5.10 -5.97
CA GLU A 109 -12.43 -6.26 -5.93
C GLU A 109 -12.75 -6.71 -4.50
N ILE A 110 -11.99 -6.24 -3.49
CA ILE A 110 -12.26 -6.56 -2.08
C ILE A 110 -13.68 -6.13 -1.67
N LEU A 111 -14.18 -5.06 -2.30
CA LEU A 111 -15.50 -4.51 -2.00
C LEU A 111 -16.63 -5.37 -2.53
N GLN A 112 -16.38 -6.22 -3.52
CA GLN A 112 -17.37 -7.13 -4.10
C GLN A 112 -17.64 -8.33 -3.19
N ASN A 113 -16.70 -8.64 -2.27
CA ASN A 113 -16.83 -9.73 -1.31
C ASN A 113 -17.32 -9.25 0.07
N ILE A 114 -17.67 -7.97 0.19
CA ILE A 114 -18.34 -7.46 1.38
C ILE A 114 -19.80 -7.93 1.30
N PRO A 115 -20.34 -8.59 2.33
CA PRO A 115 -21.74 -9.01 2.35
C PRO A 115 -22.68 -7.85 2.01
N THR A 116 -23.57 -8.01 1.02
CA THR A 116 -24.49 -6.96 0.56
C THR A 116 -25.61 -6.63 1.53
N ASP A 117 -25.79 -7.46 2.56
CA ASP A 117 -26.76 -7.30 3.66
C ASP A 117 -26.26 -6.40 4.78
N CYS A 118 -25.05 -5.84 4.68
CA CYS A 118 -24.54 -4.87 5.64
C CYS A 118 -24.66 -3.43 5.12
N ASP A 119 -25.14 -2.54 6.00
CA ASP A 119 -25.09 -1.07 5.92
C ASP A 119 -23.77 -0.51 5.37
N PHE A 120 -22.69 -1.25 5.58
CA PHE A 120 -21.34 -0.90 5.16
C PHE A 120 -21.16 -0.92 3.64
N SER A 121 -21.82 -1.83 2.91
CA SER A 121 -21.69 -1.89 1.45
C SER A 121 -22.29 -0.65 0.76
N GLU A 122 -23.49 -0.23 1.17
CA GLU A 122 -24.16 0.96 0.65
C GLU A 122 -23.41 2.25 1.02
N LYS A 123 -23.11 2.45 2.31
CA LYS A 123 -22.41 3.65 2.80
C LYS A 123 -21.05 3.83 2.13
N VAL A 124 -20.29 2.75 1.97
CA VAL A 124 -18.99 2.81 1.30
C VAL A 124 -19.13 3.10 -0.20
N MET A 125 -20.09 2.49 -0.90
CA MET A 125 -20.31 2.77 -2.33
C MET A 125 -20.69 4.24 -2.60
N GLU A 126 -21.43 4.87 -1.69
CA GLU A 126 -21.78 6.29 -1.75
C GLU A 126 -20.60 7.24 -1.47
N MET A 127 -19.57 6.76 -0.75
CA MET A 127 -18.36 7.52 -0.45
C MET A 127 -17.52 7.73 -1.72
N ASN A 128 -17.91 8.74 -2.48
CA ASN A 128 -17.12 9.28 -3.57
C ASN A 128 -16.27 10.46 -3.10
N PRO A 129 -15.06 10.64 -3.65
CA PRO A 129 -14.55 9.99 -4.84
C PRO A 129 -13.51 8.89 -4.56
N TRP A 130 -13.48 7.88 -5.43
CA TRP A 130 -12.59 6.72 -5.32
C TRP A 130 -11.28 6.88 -6.07
N LEU A 131 -10.18 6.44 -5.45
CA LEU A 131 -8.89 6.19 -6.10
C LEU A 131 -8.94 4.87 -6.88
N LYS A 132 -7.99 4.70 -7.80
CA LYS A 132 -7.73 3.43 -8.47
C LYS A 132 -6.45 2.79 -7.91
N SER A 133 -6.30 1.48 -8.10
CA SER A 133 -5.10 0.74 -7.69
C SER A 133 -3.82 1.33 -8.30
N GLU A 134 -3.90 1.85 -9.53
CA GLU A 134 -2.80 2.49 -10.25
C GLU A 134 -2.35 3.80 -9.57
N ASP A 135 -3.26 4.53 -8.94
CA ASP A 135 -2.91 5.75 -8.20
C ASP A 135 -1.94 5.41 -7.05
N ILE A 136 -2.19 4.27 -6.39
CA ILE A 136 -1.33 3.79 -5.29
C ILE A 136 0.00 3.26 -5.84
N ALA A 137 -0.04 2.49 -6.92
CA ALA A 137 1.15 1.96 -7.58
C ALA A 137 2.09 3.08 -8.07
N LEU A 138 1.53 4.17 -8.60
CA LEU A 138 2.30 5.35 -8.98
C LEU A 138 2.99 5.99 -7.77
N SER A 139 2.28 6.12 -6.64
CA SER A 139 2.87 6.63 -5.41
C SER A 139 3.98 5.74 -4.85
N VAL A 140 3.90 4.42 -5.01
CA VAL A 140 5.02 3.51 -4.72
C VAL A 140 6.26 3.87 -5.54
N VAL A 141 6.08 4.06 -6.85
CA VAL A 141 7.19 4.43 -7.76
C VAL A 141 7.77 5.80 -7.40
N GLN A 142 6.94 6.76 -6.97
CA GLN A 142 7.40 8.07 -6.49
C GLN A 142 8.27 7.94 -5.24
N ILE A 143 7.85 7.16 -4.24
CA ILE A 143 8.64 6.91 -3.02
C ILE A 143 9.98 6.28 -3.36
N LEU A 144 9.98 5.26 -4.23
CA LEU A 144 11.21 4.59 -4.64
C LEU A 144 12.14 5.51 -5.45
N SER A 145 11.56 6.43 -6.22
CA SER A 145 12.32 7.40 -7.01
C SER A 145 12.93 8.52 -6.16
N ALA A 146 12.40 8.77 -4.96
CA ALA A 146 12.93 9.77 -4.05
C ALA A 146 14.42 9.52 -3.71
N PRO A 147 15.22 10.59 -3.51
CA PRO A 147 16.63 10.46 -3.12
C PRO A 147 16.85 9.58 -1.89
N SER A 148 18.05 9.01 -1.73
CA SER A 148 18.37 8.13 -0.60
C SER A 148 18.20 8.82 0.77
N TYR A 149 18.50 10.11 0.85
CA TYR A 149 18.38 10.92 2.08
C TYR A 149 16.96 11.42 2.38
N MET A 150 16.02 11.27 1.44
CA MET A 150 14.66 11.81 1.58
C MET A 150 13.72 10.74 2.12
N GLU A 151 12.95 11.13 3.14
CA GLU A 151 11.78 10.39 3.61
C GLU A 151 10.52 10.93 2.95
N VAL A 152 9.63 10.03 2.54
CA VAL A 152 8.38 10.38 1.85
C VAL A 152 7.21 9.73 2.56
N TRP A 153 6.28 10.57 2.99
CA TRP A 153 5.01 10.19 3.60
C TRP A 153 3.90 10.54 2.63
N ILE A 154 3.10 9.57 2.22
CA ILE A 154 2.02 9.82 1.27
C ILE A 154 0.68 9.49 1.92
N HIS A 155 -0.10 10.55 2.13
CA HIS A 155 -1.53 10.47 2.33
C HIS A 155 -2.22 10.72 0.98
N ILE A 156 -2.98 9.75 0.48
CA ILE A 156 -3.65 9.87 -0.82
C ILE A 156 -5.14 9.91 -0.58
N GLY A 157 -5.76 11.07 -0.77
CA GLY A 157 -7.21 11.22 -0.75
C GLY A 157 -7.67 11.81 -2.07
N LYS A 158 -8.87 11.45 -2.51
CA LYS A 158 -9.51 12.13 -3.63
C LYS A 158 -10.52 13.13 -3.07
N GLN A 159 -10.44 14.39 -3.45
CA GLN A 159 -11.41 15.41 -3.03
C GLN A 159 -12.57 15.50 -4.03
N LYS A 160 -13.81 15.66 -3.56
CA LYS A 160 -14.92 16.09 -4.43
C LYS A 160 -14.62 17.53 -4.86
N ARG A 161 -14.29 17.75 -6.13
CA ARG A 161 -14.30 19.12 -6.68
C ARG A 161 -15.73 19.65 -6.56
N LYS A 162 -15.94 20.70 -5.76
CA LYS A 162 -17.16 21.51 -5.86
C LYS A 162 -17.16 22.12 -7.26
N LYS A 163 -18.20 21.84 -8.05
CA LYS A 163 -18.50 22.62 -9.24
C LYS A 163 -19.00 24.00 -8.81
#